data_AF-A0A1Z8TVS9-F1
#
_entry.id   AF-A0A1Z8TVS9-F1
#
_cell.length_a   1.000
_cell.length_b   1.000
_cell.length_c   1.000
_cell.angle_alpha   90.00
_cell.angle_beta   90.00
_cell.angle_gamma   90.00
#
_symmetry.space_group_name_H-M   'P 1'
#
loop_
_entity.id
_entity.type
_entity.pdbx_description
1 polymer ?
#
loop_
_entity_poly.entity_id
_entity_poly.type
_entity_poly.pdbx_seq_one_letter_code
_entity_poly.pdbx_strand_id
1 'polypeptide(L)'
;MLCKLKIRSVAVISVSLNIFLPAIALNNLEARVVLERPNSILVITDDQGYGDIGLNNPILKTRTIDNPAQNNILFTNFHVNPVCSPTRAALLSGNAH
;
A
#
# COMPACT_ATOMS: atom_id res chain seq x y z
N MET A 1 68.12 -12.44 11.52
CA MET A 1 66.79 -13.09 11.64
C MET A 1 65.62 -12.10 11.79
N LEU A 2 65.85 -10.83 12.16
CA LEU A 2 64.80 -9.82 12.45
C LEU A 2 64.12 -9.18 11.21
N CYS A 3 64.67 -9.31 10.00
CA CYS A 3 64.10 -8.67 8.79
C CYS A 3 62.89 -9.46 8.21
N LYS A 4 62.89 -10.80 8.28
CA LYS A 4 61.80 -11.64 7.76
C LYS A 4 60.49 -11.54 8.58
N LEU A 5 60.58 -11.14 9.85
CA LEU A 5 59.41 -11.04 10.74
C LEU A 5 58.56 -9.80 10.42
N LYS A 6 59.18 -8.69 10.01
CA LYS A 6 58.50 -7.43 9.70
C LYS A 6 57.71 -7.48 8.37
N ILE A 7 58.25 -8.19 7.38
CA ILE A 7 57.62 -8.42 6.07
C ILE A 7 56.39 -9.33 6.18
N ARG A 8 56.45 -10.37 7.02
CA ARG A 8 55.32 -11.28 7.26
C ARG A 8 54.13 -10.58 7.96
N SER A 9 54.39 -9.73 8.95
CA SER A 9 53.32 -8.98 9.62
C SER A 9 52.65 -7.94 8.72
N VAL A 10 53.40 -7.23 7.87
CA VAL A 10 52.85 -6.24 6.93
C VAL A 10 51.98 -6.90 5.85
N ALA A 11 52.40 -8.07 5.35
CA ALA A 11 51.62 -8.84 4.37
C ALA A 11 50.31 -9.40 4.98
N VAL A 12 50.34 -9.86 6.23
CA VAL A 12 49.12 -10.34 6.91
C VAL A 12 48.13 -9.21 7.17
N ILE A 13 48.61 -8.03 7.56
CA ILE A 13 47.76 -6.84 7.76
C ILE A 13 47.15 -6.36 6.43
N SER A 14 47.92 -6.34 5.32
CA SER A 14 47.38 -5.91 4.01
C SER A 14 46.37 -6.89 3.42
N VAL A 15 46.58 -8.20 3.60
CA VAL A 15 45.62 -9.24 3.16
C VAL A 15 44.35 -9.18 3.99
N SER A 16 44.46 -8.96 5.31
CA SER A 16 43.30 -8.83 6.20
C SER A 16 42.46 -7.60 5.85
N LEU A 17 43.11 -6.49 5.50
CA LEU A 17 42.44 -5.24 5.11
C LEU A 17 41.71 -5.36 3.76
N ASN A 18 42.28 -6.08 2.78
CA ASN A 18 41.64 -6.32 1.48
C ASN A 18 40.42 -7.24 1.56
N ILE A 19 40.35 -8.12 2.56
CA ILE A 19 39.18 -9.01 2.78
C ILE A 19 38.08 -8.28 3.56
N PHE A 20 38.44 -7.37 4.46
CA PHE A 20 37.47 -6.66 5.31
C PHE A 20 36.76 -5.49 4.60
N LEU A 21 37.42 -4.81 3.66
CA LEU A 21 36.81 -3.71 2.89
C LEU A 21 35.57 -4.11 2.06
N PRO A 22 35.57 -5.20 1.27
CA PRO A 22 34.40 -5.58 0.49
C PRO A 22 33.24 -6.09 1.36
N ALA A 23 33.53 -6.68 2.53
CA ALA A 23 32.49 -7.14 3.45
C ALA A 23 31.68 -5.99 4.06
N ILE A 24 32.30 -4.85 4.35
CA ILE A 24 31.61 -3.65 4.84
C ILE A 24 30.73 -3.03 3.73
N ALA A 25 31.16 -3.12 2.47
CA ALA A 25 30.41 -2.58 1.34
C ALA A 25 29.11 -3.35 1.04
N LEU A 26 29.07 -4.68 1.25
CA LEU A 26 27.87 -5.49 1.00
C LEU A 26 26.74 -5.25 2.03
N ASN A 27 27.06 -4.84 3.26
CA ASN A 27 26.06 -4.68 4.31
C ASN A 27 25.18 -3.42 4.17
N ASN A 28 25.49 -2.53 3.23
CA ASN A 28 24.76 -1.27 3.03
C ASN A 28 23.70 -1.34 1.92
N LEU A 29 23.50 -2.51 1.29
CA LEU A 29 22.54 -2.69 0.20
C LEU A 29 21.20 -3.24 0.69
N GLU A 30 20.64 -2.69 1.78
CA GLU A 30 19.21 -2.85 2.03
C GLU A 30 18.44 -1.95 1.07
N ALA A 31 17.84 -2.55 0.04
CA ALA A 31 16.89 -1.86 -0.81
C ALA A 31 15.68 -1.45 0.04
N ARG A 32 15.58 -0.16 0.36
CA ARG A 32 14.41 0.42 1.01
C ARG A 32 13.23 0.36 0.05
N VAL A 33 12.37 -0.66 0.19
CA VAL A 33 11.06 -0.66 -0.48
C VAL A 33 10.22 0.41 0.23
N VAL A 34 10.15 1.59 -0.37
CA VAL A 34 9.21 2.63 0.05
C VAL A 34 7.83 2.15 -0.40
N LEU A 35 7.10 1.51 0.51
CA LEU A 35 5.67 1.24 0.29
C LEU A 35 4.95 2.60 0.33
N GLU A 36 4.65 3.13 -0.84
CA GLU A 36 3.79 4.31 -0.95
C GLU A 36 2.42 3.98 -0.35
N ARG A 37 1.97 4.83 0.59
CA ARG A 37 0.64 4.69 1.18
C ARG A 37 -0.40 5.06 0.12
N PRO A 38 -1.33 4.17 -0.24
CA PRO A 38 -2.33 4.50 -1.23
C PRO A 38 -3.29 5.58 -0.71
N ASN A 39 -3.72 6.47 -1.60
CA ASN A 39 -4.79 7.40 -1.30
C ASN A 39 -6.14 6.68 -1.36
N SER A 40 -6.95 6.83 -0.31
CA SER A 40 -8.31 6.30 -0.26
C SER A 40 -9.31 7.44 -0.43
N ILE A 41 -10.19 7.34 -1.43
CA ILE A 41 -11.24 8.33 -1.71
C ILE A 41 -12.59 7.67 -1.47
N LEU A 42 -13.38 8.25 -0.58
CA LEU A 42 -14.74 7.80 -0.29
C LEU A 42 -15.73 8.79 -0.87
N VAL A 43 -16.56 8.32 -1.81
CA VAL A 43 -17.64 9.11 -2.42
C VAL A 43 -18.96 8.52 -1.97
N ILE A 44 -19.84 9.37 -1.42
CA ILE A 44 -21.16 8.98 -0.91
C ILE A 44 -22.18 9.94 -1.51
N THR A 45 -23.30 9.40 -1.99
CA THR A 45 -24.47 10.14 -2.45
C THR A 45 -25.53 10.18 -1.36
N ASP A 46 -26.24 11.29 -1.22
CA ASP A 46 -27.39 11.39 -0.31
C ASP A 46 -28.65 10.86 -1.02
N ASP A 47 -29.55 10.21 -0.27
CA ASP A 47 -30.84 9.70 -0.73
C ASP A 47 -30.85 8.83 -2.00
N GLN A 48 -29.74 8.17 -2.34
CA GLN A 48 -29.68 7.29 -3.52
C GLN A 48 -30.30 5.92 -3.21
N GLY A 49 -31.39 5.58 -3.91
CA GLY A 49 -32.03 4.28 -3.86
C GLY A 49 -31.40 3.24 -4.80
N TYR A 50 -31.76 1.97 -4.59
CA TYR A 50 -31.24 0.85 -5.38
C TYR A 50 -31.48 0.98 -6.89
N GLY A 51 -32.63 1.56 -7.28
CA GLY A 51 -33.03 1.76 -8.68
C GLY A 51 -32.57 3.08 -9.30
N ASP A 52 -31.78 3.90 -8.59
CA ASP A 52 -31.33 5.22 -9.06
C ASP A 52 -30.00 5.16 -9.84
N ILE A 53 -29.50 3.94 -10.10
CA ILE A 53 -28.27 3.67 -10.85
C ILE A 53 -28.62 2.85 -12.09
N GLY A 54 -28.02 3.18 -13.23
CA GLY A 54 -28.23 2.50 -14.52
C GLY A 54 -27.95 1.00 -14.47
N LEU A 55 -27.04 0.55 -13.58
CA LEU A 55 -26.79 -0.86 -13.33
C LEU A 55 -28.04 -1.65 -12.88
N ASN A 56 -28.96 -1.01 -12.16
CA ASN A 56 -30.17 -1.61 -11.61
C ASN A 56 -31.45 -1.07 -12.27
N ASN A 57 -31.33 -0.18 -13.26
CA ASN A 57 -32.46 0.47 -13.91
C ASN A 57 -32.19 0.65 -15.41
N PRO A 58 -32.98 0.03 -16.30
CA PRO A 58 -32.74 0.05 -17.75
C PRO A 58 -32.94 1.43 -18.40
N ILE A 59 -33.58 2.38 -17.72
CA ILE A 59 -33.88 3.71 -18.24
C ILE A 59 -32.75 4.70 -17.93
N LEU A 60 -32.15 4.60 -16.73
CA LEU A 60 -31.12 5.51 -16.26
C LEU A 60 -29.76 5.17 -16.89
N LYS A 61 -28.92 6.20 -17.09
CA LYS A 61 -27.58 6.05 -17.66
C LYS A 61 -26.56 6.77 -16.78
N THR A 62 -25.90 6.02 -15.90
CA THR A 62 -24.87 6.53 -14.98
C THR A 62 -23.49 6.13 -15.49
N ARG A 63 -23.11 6.58 -16.69
CA ARG A 63 -21.92 6.10 -17.44
C ARG A 63 -20.61 6.07 -16.65
N THR A 64 -20.39 7.03 -15.75
CA THR A 64 -19.16 7.08 -14.93
C THR A 64 -19.14 5.99 -13.87
N ILE A 65 -20.29 5.65 -13.29
CA ILE A 65 -20.45 4.65 -12.22
C ILE A 65 -20.65 3.25 -12.83
N ASP A 66 -21.43 3.16 -13.91
CA ASP A 66 -21.77 1.92 -14.61
C ASP A 66 -20.58 1.32 -15.35
N ASN A 67 -19.54 2.11 -15.63
CA ASN A 67 -18.37 1.61 -16.34
C ASN A 67 -17.61 0.63 -15.43
N PRO A 68 -17.59 -0.68 -15.76
CA PRO A 68 -16.79 -1.62 -15.01
C PRO A 68 -15.34 -1.31 -15.33
N ALA A 69 -14.67 -0.52 -14.48
CA ALA A 69 -13.22 -0.56 -14.51
C ALA A 69 -12.83 -2.02 -14.24
N GLN A 70 -11.88 -2.55 -14.99
CA GLN A 70 -11.55 -3.99 -15.04
C GLN A 70 -11.23 -4.63 -13.68
N ASN A 71 -11.10 -3.83 -12.62
CA ASN A 71 -10.76 -4.24 -11.26
C ASN A 71 -11.76 -3.75 -10.18
N ASN A 72 -12.99 -3.40 -10.56
CA ASN A 72 -14.01 -2.96 -9.59
C ASN A 72 -14.63 -4.15 -8.85
N ILE A 73 -14.91 -3.95 -7.56
CA ILE A 73 -15.71 -4.86 -6.74
C ILE A 73 -17.07 -4.20 -6.51
N LEU A 74 -18.14 -4.94 -6.79
CA LEU A 74 -19.51 -4.50 -6.59
C LEU A 74 -20.14 -5.22 -5.40
N PHE A 75 -20.73 -4.46 -4.49
CA PHE A 75 -21.55 -4.99 -3.41
C PHE A 75 -23.03 -4.91 -3.81
N THR A 76 -23.65 -6.06 -4.08
CA THR A 76 -25.07 -6.13 -4.48
C THR A 76 -26.04 -6.19 -3.30
N ASN A 77 -25.54 -6.44 -2.09
CA ASN A 77 -26.33 -6.51 -0.86
C ASN A 77 -25.69 -5.68 0.27
N PHE A 78 -25.71 -4.36 0.10
CA PHE A 78 -25.23 -3.39 1.09
C PHE A 78 -26.42 -2.77 1.83
N HIS A 79 -26.35 -2.71 3.16
CA HIS A 79 -27.44 -2.22 4.01
C HIS A 79 -27.08 -0.90 4.70
N VAL A 80 -28.08 -0.03 4.84
CA VAL A 80 -27.97 1.28 5.50
C VAL A 80 -29.11 1.48 6.49
N ASN A 81 -28.96 2.43 7.41
CA ASN A 81 -30.09 2.90 8.21
C ASN A 81 -31.05 3.71 7.31
N PRO A 82 -32.36 3.73 7.61
CA PRO A 82 -33.36 4.41 6.78
C PRO A 82 -33.29 5.95 6.87
N VAL A 83 -32.28 6.50 7.56
CA VAL A 83 -32.07 7.95 7.73
C VAL A 83 -30.59 8.28 7.48
N CYS A 84 -30.30 9.40 6.83
CA CYS A 84 -28.95 9.76 6.41
C CYS A 84 -27.99 9.99 7.59
N SER A 85 -28.46 10.64 8.65
CA SER A 85 -27.65 10.94 9.85
C SER A 85 -27.08 9.69 10.54
N PRO A 86 -27.87 8.67 10.92
CA PRO A 86 -27.32 7.45 11.53
C PRO A 86 -26.45 6.64 10.57
N THR A 87 -26.73 6.64 9.26
CA THR A 87 -25.87 5.99 8.26
C THR A 87 -24.49 6.65 8.20
N ARG A 88 -24.43 7.99 8.12
CA ARG A 88 -23.16 8.73 8.13
C ARG A 88 -22.42 8.59 9.45
N ALA A 89 -23.12 8.62 10.58
CA ALA A 89 -22.52 8.43 11.90
C ALA A 89 -21.88 7.05 12.02
N ALA A 90 -22.57 5.98 11.60
CA ALA A 90 -22.03 4.62 11.62
C ALA A 90 -20.81 4.47 10.70
N LEU A 91 -20.85 5.07 9.51
CA LEU A 91 -19.75 5.02 8.56
C LEU A 91 -18.48 5.75 9.05
N LEU A 92 -18.63 6.92 9.68
CA LEU A 92 -17.50 7.71 10.18
C LEU A 92 -16.93 7.19 11.49
N SER A 93 -17.77 6.61 12.35
CA SER A 93 -17.35 6.10 13.66
C SER A 93 -17.00 4.61 13.68
N GLY A 94 -17.40 3.87 12.65
CA GLY A 94 -17.30 2.40 12.62
C GLY A 94 -18.27 1.69 13.57
N ASN A 95 -19.21 2.41 14.20
CA ASN A 95 -20.16 1.84 15.16
C ASN A 95 -21.60 1.97 14.64
N ALA A 96 -22.23 0.83 14.39
CA ALA A 96 -23.67 0.76 14.16
C ALA A 96 -24.37 0.75 15.54
N HIS A 97 -25.08 1.84 15.84
CA HIS A 97 -25.98 1.94 16.99
C HIS A 97 -27.37 1.40 16.65
#